data_AF-A0A972ZJF5-F1
#
_entry.id   AF-A0A972ZJF5-F1
#
_cell.length_a   1.000
_cell.length_b   1.000
_cell.length_c   1.000
_cell.angle_alpha   90.00
_cell.angle_beta   90.00
_cell.angle_gamma   90.00
#
_symmetry.space_group_name_H-M   'P 1'
#
loop_
_entity.id
_entity.type
_entity.pdbx_description
1 polymer ?
#
loop_
_entity_poly.entity_id
_entity_poly.type
_entity_poly.pdbx_seq_one_letter_code
_entity_poly.pdbx_strand_id
1 'polypeptide(L)' 'MARTAMRYSTIYVDSIGKWAVVDTLSDGSVLNFHGSEKEACQAADLEESRWDKLVAGAFPSAAAASG' A
#
# COMPACT_ATOMS: atom_id res chain seq x y z
N MET A 1 -20.68 -0.43 3.05
CA MET A 1 -19.55 -0.66 2.13
C MET A 1 -18.35 -1.01 3.00
N ALA A 2 -17.80 -2.22 2.86
CA ALA A 2 -16.62 -2.62 3.63
C ALA A 2 -15.44 -1.74 3.19
N ARG A 3 -14.77 -1.09 4.14
CA ARG A 3 -13.51 -0.39 3.88
C ARG A 3 -12.51 -1.48 3.50
N THR A 4 -11.94 -1.43 2.30
CA THR A 4 -10.81 -2.30 1.92
C THR A 4 -9.76 -2.20 3.02
N ALA A 5 -9.32 -3.33 3.57
CA ALA A 5 -8.26 -3.32 4.58
C ALA A 5 -7.01 -2.69 3.97
N MET A 6 -6.38 -1.73 4.66
CA MET A 6 -5.12 -1.14 4.23
C MET A 6 -4.02 -2.21 4.28
N ARG A 7 -3.39 -2.47 3.14
CA ARG A 7 -2.25 -3.37 2.95
C ARG A 7 -0.94 -2.70 3.32
N TYR A 8 -0.76 -1.45 2.93
CA TYR A 8 0.47 -0.69 3.14
C TYR A 8 0.35 0.20 4.37
N SER A 9 1.38 0.19 5.21
CA SER A 9 1.46 1.01 6.42
C SER A 9 2.82 1.70 6.50
N THR A 10 2.95 2.65 7.41
CA THR A 10 4.21 3.31 7.72
C THR A 10 4.70 2.90 9.12
N ILE A 11 6.02 2.74 9.26
CA ILE A 11 6.67 2.55 10.57
C ILE A 11 7.93 3.42 10.65
N TYR A 12 8.27 3.90 11.84
CA TYR A 12 9.55 4.55 12.06
C TYR A 12 10.62 3.52 12.41
N VAL A 13 11.77 3.58 11.75
CA VAL A 13 12.89 2.65 11.94
C VAL A 13 14.04 3.39 12.62
N ASP A 14 14.09 3.28 13.94
CA ASP A 14 15.04 4.01 14.81
C ASP A 14 16.50 3.79 14.41
N SER A 15 16.88 2.58 14.00
CA SER A 15 18.26 2.21 13.70
C SER A 15 18.87 2.99 12.53
N ILE A 16 18.04 3.55 11.66
CA ILE A 16 18.45 4.34 10.49
C ILE A 16 17.82 5.74 10.46
N GLY A 17 16.97 6.08 11.43
CA GLY A 17 16.30 7.37 11.54
C GLY A 17 15.40 7.70 10.33
N LYS A 18 14.67 6.72 9.80
CA LYS A 18 13.81 6.89 8.61
C LYS A 18 12.44 6.27 8.80
N TRP A 19 11.48 6.73 8.00
CA TRP A 19 10.14 6.16 7.91
C TRP A 19 10.09 5.12 6.78
N ALA A 20 9.66 3.91 7.08
CA ALA A 20 9.54 2.82 6.11
C ALA A 20 8.08 2.64 5.68
N VAL A 21 7.86 2.39 4.39
CA VAL A 21 6.59 1.86 3.88
C VAL A 21 6.68 0.34 3.90
N VAL A 22 5.74 -0.31 4.58
CA VAL A 22 5.69 -1.77 4.75
C VAL A 22 4.45 -2.35 4.12
N ASP A 23 4.61 -3.48 3.44
CA ASP A 23 3.51 -4.32 2.99
C ASP A 23 3.14 -5.31 4.10
N THR A 24 2.03 -5.05 4.79
CA THR A 24 1.56 -5.87 5.92
C THR A 24 1.03 -7.23 5.49
N LEU A 25 0.78 -7.44 4.19
CA LEU A 25 0.33 -8.72 3.64
C LEU A 25 1.47 -9.54 3.03
N SER A 26 2.69 -8.98 2.96
CA SER A 26 3.89 -9.66 2.46
C SER A 26 4.96 -9.78 3.55
N ASP A 27 4.60 -10.38 4.69
CA ASP A 27 5.51 -10.62 5.82
C ASP A 27 6.22 -9.35 6.34
N GLY A 28 5.56 -8.19 6.24
CA GLY A 28 6.13 -6.92 6.66
C GLY A 28 7.26 -6.42 5.77
N SER A 29 7.32 -6.87 4.50
CA SER A 29 8.35 -6.45 3.55
C SER A 29 8.42 -4.92 3.41
N VAL A 30 9.64 -4.38 3.53
CA VAL A 30 9.92 -2.95 3.38
C VAL A 30 10.08 -2.62 1.90
N LEU A 31 9.30 -1.66 1.42
CA LEU A 31 9.39 -1.19 0.03
C LEU A 31 10.42 -0.08 -0.11
N ASN A 32 10.28 0.98 0.68
CA ASN A 32 11.07 2.21 0.57
C ASN A 32 11.22 2.91 1.93
N PHE A 33 12.23 3.77 2.03
CA PHE A 33 12.48 4.62 3.18
C PHE A 33 12.36 6.11 2.82
N HIS A 34 11.79 6.89 3.73
CA HIS A 34 11.50 8.32 3.58
C HIS A 34 12.05 9.14 4.75
N GLY A 35 12.31 10.42 4.50
CA GLY A 35 12.86 11.33 5.50
C GLY A 35 11.82 11.83 6.51
N SER A 36 10.53 11.75 6.17
CA SER A 36 9.43 12.20 7.03
C SER A 36 8.25 11.23 7.01
N GLU A 37 7.46 11.24 8.08
CA GLU A 37 6.21 10.49 8.19
C GLU A 37 5.26 10.82 7.06
N LYS A 38 5.14 12.11 6.75
CA LYS A 38 4.25 12.60 5.69
C LYS A 38 4.58 12.00 4.33
N GLU A 39 5.85 11.95 3.95
CA GLU A 39 6.29 11.34 2.68
C GLU A 39 6.01 9.83 2.67
N ALA A 40 6.26 9.13 3.77
CA ALA A 40 5.97 7.71 3.88
C ALA A 40 4.46 7.42 3.76
N CYS A 41 3.61 8.24 4.41
CA CYS A 41 2.16 8.06 4.35
C CYS A 41 1.64 8.30 2.93
N GLN A 42 2.13 9.35 2.26
CA GLN A 42 1.79 9.60 0.85
C GLN A 42 2.22 8.45 -0.06
N ALA A 43 3.41 7.86 0.19
CA ALA A 43 3.88 6.71 -0.56
C ALA A 43 3.03 5.45 -0.29
N ALA A 44 2.61 5.20 0.95
CA ALA A 44 1.70 4.12 1.29
C ALA A 44 0.35 4.27 0.55
N ASP A 45 -0.26 5.45 0.58
CA ASP A 45 -1.53 5.74 -0.13
C ASP A 45 -1.42 5.54 -1.65
N LEU A 46 -0.25 5.86 -2.23
CA LEU A 46 0.03 5.61 -3.64
C LEU A 46 0.14 4.13 -3.97
N GLU A 47 0.80 3.34 -3.12
CA GLU A 47 0.87 1.88 -3.29
C GLU A 47 -0.49 1.21 -3.12
N GLU A 48 -1.34 1.69 -2.20
CA GLU A 48 -2.74 1.25 -2.11
C GLU A 48 -3.49 1.50 -3.41
N SER A 49 -3.41 2.73 -3.91
CA SER A 49 -4.08 3.13 -5.16
C SER A 49 -3.57 2.34 -6.37
N ARG A 50 -2.30 1.96 -6.37
CA ARG A 50 -1.69 1.13 -7.41
C ARG A 50 -2.15 -0.32 -7.31
N TRP A 51 -2.19 -0.88 -6.10
CA TRP A 51 -2.66 -2.23 -5.85
C TRP A 51 -4.13 -2.40 -6.24
N ASP A 52 -5.00 -1.45 -5.87
CA ASP A 52 -6.41 -1.44 -6.26
C ASP A 52 -6.58 -1.52 -7.78
N LYS A 53 -5.78 -0.76 -8.55
CA LYS A 53 -5.79 -0.79 -10.01
C LYS A 53 -5.31 -2.14 -10.57
N LEU A 54 -4.27 -2.73 -9.98
CA LEU A 54 -3.75 -4.03 -10.39
C LEU A 54 -4.78 -5.14 -10.14
N VAL A 55 -5.42 -5.15 -8.97
CA VAL A 55 -6.48 -6.12 -8.63
C VAL A 55 -7.67 -5.97 -9.57
N ALA A 56 -8.12 -4.74 -9.82
CA ALA A 56 -9.22 -4.50 -10.76
C ALA A 56 -8.90 -4.98 -12.19
N GLY A 57 -7.66 -4.79 -12.65
CA GLY A 57 -7.21 -5.26 -13.96
C GLY A 57 -6.97 -6.76 -14.05
N ALA A 58 -6.60 -7.41 -12.95
CA ALA A 58 -6.29 -8.84 -12.90
C ALA A 58 -7.53 -9.75 -12.97
N PHE A 59 -8.72 -9.23 -12.65
CA PHE A 59 -9.98 -9.98 -12.72
C PHE A 59 -11.00 -9.33 -13.68
N PRO A 60 -10.84 -9.47 -15.01
CA PRO A 60 -11.76 -8.90 -16.00
C PRO A 60 -13.22 -9.37 -15.83
N SER A 61 -13.45 -10.54 -15.25
CA SER A 61 -14.79 -11.08 -15.00
C SER A 61 -15.62 -10.26 -14.01
N ALA A 62 -15.01 -9.40 -13.19
CA ALA A 62 -15.77 -8.49 -12.32
C ALA A 62 -16.31 -7.26 -13.07
N ALA A 63 -15.69 -6.88 -14.19
CA ALA A 63 -16.14 -5.76 -15.02
C ALA A 63 -17.22 -6.16 -16.05
N ALA A 64 -17.29 -7.44 -16.41
CA ALA A 64 -18.25 -7.96 -17.39
C ALA A 64 -19.60 -8.43 -16.78
N ALA A 65 -19.74 -8.44 -15.45
CA ALA A 65 -20.96 -8.88 -14.77
C ALA A 65 -22.04 -7.78 -14.62
N SER A 66 -21.86 -6.61 -15.24
CA SER A 66 -22.78 -5.47 -15.11
C SER A 66 -23.27 -4.86 -16.43
N GLY A 67 -23.21 -5.57 -17.56
CA GLY A 67 -23.76 -5.08 -18.83
C GLY A 67 -23.89 -6.15 -19.90
#